data_AF-A0A973T8Z3-F1
#
_entry.id   AF-A0A973T8Z3-F1
#
_cell.length_a   1.000
_cell.length_b   1.000
_cell.length_c   1.000
_cell.angle_alpha   90.00
_cell.angle_beta   90.00
_cell.angle_gamma   90.00
#
_symmetry.space_group_name_H-M   'P 1'
#
loop_
_entity.id
_entity.type
_entity.pdbx_description
1 polymer ?
#
loop_
_entity_poly.entity_id
_entity_poly.type
_entity_poly.pdbx_seq_one_letter_code
_entity_poly.pdbx_strand_id
1 'polypeptide(L)'
;MSVLAVLIALFSLVPLGYVAYMTAATGWDTAVALILRPRVGELLLNTLLLMTATVPLCLLLGVAGAWLVERTKLRGHRIWAVLLAAPLAIPAFVNSYAWVSAIPSLGGLGSGILISTLSYFPLVYIPAAATLSRLDPA
;
A
#
# COMPACT_ATOMS: atom_id res chain seq x y z
N MET A 1 29.09 -13.68 5.07
CA MET A 1 27.84 -12.92 4.84
C MET A 1 26.61 -13.82 4.74
N SER A 2 26.66 -14.95 4.03
CA SER A 2 25.51 -15.85 3.86
C SER A 2 24.98 -16.47 5.17
N VAL A 3 25.85 -16.84 6.12
CA VAL A 3 25.43 -17.38 7.43
C VAL A 3 24.60 -16.36 8.22
N LEU A 4 25.04 -15.10 8.27
CA LEU A 4 24.30 -14.00 8.91
C LEU A 4 22.94 -13.76 8.24
N ALA A 5 22.88 -13.80 6.91
CA ALA A 5 21.62 -13.64 6.18
C ALA A 5 20.63 -14.77 6.50
N VAL A 6 21.11 -16.03 6.59
CA VAL A 6 20.29 -17.18 6.98
C VAL A 6 19.79 -17.03 8.42
N LEU A 7 20.64 -16.62 9.36
CA LEU A 7 20.25 -16.39 10.75
C LEU A 7 19.17 -15.30 10.87
N ILE A 8 19.33 -14.20 10.15
CA ILE A 8 18.35 -13.11 10.12
C ILE A 8 17.03 -13.60 9.50
N ALA A 9 17.09 -14.36 8.40
CA ALA A 9 15.91 -14.94 7.78
C ALA A 9 15.17 -15.88 8.75
N LEU A 10 15.87 -16.80 9.41
CA LEU A 10 15.28 -17.68 10.42
C LEU A 10 14.68 -16.91 11.59
N PHE A 11 15.38 -15.89 12.08
CA PHE A 11 14.88 -15.05 13.16
C PHE A 11 13.61 -14.28 12.75
N SER A 12 13.53 -13.80 11.50
CA SER A 12 12.33 -13.12 10.97
C SER A 12 11.10 -14.03 10.84
N LEU A 13 11.29 -15.35 10.86
CA LEU A 13 10.20 -16.34 10.84
C LEU A 13 9.63 -16.64 12.23
N VAL A 14 10.27 -16.18 13.32
CA VAL A 14 9.81 -16.42 14.69
C VAL A 14 8.34 -16.01 14.91
N PRO A 15 7.87 -14.82 14.45
CA PRO A 15 6.46 -14.44 14.59
C PRO A 15 5.50 -15.39 13.85
N LEU A 16 5.88 -15.91 12.68
CA LEU A 16 5.08 -16.89 11.95
C LEU A 16 5.01 -18.22 12.69
N GLY A 17 6.15 -18.68 13.24
CA GLY A 17 6.19 -19.85 14.10
C GLY A 17 5.31 -19.68 15.34
N TYR A 18 5.32 -18.51 15.96
CA TYR A 18 4.44 -18.17 17.09
C TYR A 18 2.97 -18.23 16.69
N VAL A 19 2.57 -17.66 15.54
CA VAL A 19 1.19 -17.74 15.04
C VAL A 19 0.78 -19.20 14.83
N ALA A 20 1.60 -20.01 14.16
CA ALA A 20 1.31 -21.42 13.93
C ALA A 20 1.17 -22.21 15.24
N TYR A 21 2.08 -21.97 16.19
CA TYR A 21 2.03 -22.58 17.52
C TYR A 21 0.77 -22.17 18.27
N MET A 22 0.43 -20.88 18.29
CA MET A 22 -0.77 -20.37 18.96
C MET A 22 -2.05 -20.92 18.33
N THR A 23 -2.12 -21.01 17.00
CA THR A 23 -3.26 -21.62 16.30
C THR A 23 -3.41 -23.09 16.68
N ALA A 24 -2.32 -23.85 16.75
CA ALA A 24 -2.36 -25.25 17.18
C ALA A 24 -2.76 -25.37 18.67
N ALA A 25 -2.19 -24.55 19.54
CA ALA A 25 -2.47 -24.53 20.98
C ALA A 25 -3.92 -24.10 21.31
N THR A 26 -4.54 -23.28 20.46
CA THR A 26 -5.94 -22.86 20.59
C THR A 26 -6.92 -24.02 20.39
N GLY A 27 -6.50 -25.09 19.69
CA GLY A 27 -7.35 -26.22 19.34
C GLY A 27 -8.17 -25.98 18.07
N TRP A 28 -8.40 -27.06 17.30
CA TRP A 28 -9.00 -27.00 15.97
C TRP A 28 -10.40 -26.37 15.97
N ASP A 29 -11.30 -26.82 16.85
CA ASP A 29 -12.69 -26.36 16.88
C ASP A 29 -12.79 -24.86 17.20
N THR A 30 -12.01 -24.38 18.17
CA THR A 30 -11.95 -22.97 18.54
C THR A 30 -11.30 -22.13 17.42
N ALA A 31 -10.22 -22.62 16.80
CA ALA A 31 -9.57 -21.94 15.68
C ALA A 31 -10.55 -21.77 14.50
N VAL A 32 -11.26 -22.83 14.11
CA VAL A 32 -12.25 -22.79 13.03
C VAL A 32 -13.38 -21.81 13.36
N ALA A 33 -13.91 -21.84 14.59
CA ALA A 33 -14.96 -20.90 15.01
C ALA A 33 -14.50 -19.43 14.98
N LEU A 34 -13.24 -19.16 15.30
CA LEU A 34 -12.67 -17.80 15.26
C LEU A 34 -12.34 -17.33 13.84
N ILE A 35 -11.84 -18.21 12.99
CA ILE A 35 -11.40 -17.90 11.62
C ILE A 35 -12.59 -17.80 10.66
N LEU A 36 -13.56 -18.71 10.74
CA LEU A 36 -14.70 -18.77 9.81
C LEU A 36 -15.92 -17.97 10.27
N ARG A 37 -15.74 -17.01 11.19
CA ARG A 37 -16.82 -16.12 11.60
C ARG A 37 -17.23 -15.19 10.45
N PRO A 38 -18.51 -14.80 10.34
CA PRO A 38 -19.03 -13.93 9.26
C PRO A 38 -18.21 -12.65 9.07
N ARG A 39 -17.73 -12.06 10.17
CA ARG A 39 -16.92 -10.84 10.16
C ARG A 39 -15.61 -10.98 9.35
N VAL A 40 -15.00 -12.16 9.29
CA VAL A 40 -13.80 -12.38 8.47
C VAL A 40 -14.15 -12.31 6.99
N GLY A 41 -15.29 -12.89 6.59
CA GLY A 41 -15.81 -12.76 5.23
C GLY A 41 -16.09 -11.30 4.84
N GLU A 42 -16.73 -10.54 5.73
CA GLU A 42 -16.96 -9.10 5.52
C GLU A 42 -15.65 -8.32 5.36
N LEU A 43 -14.65 -8.61 6.20
CA LEU A 43 -13.33 -7.96 6.12
C LEU A 43 -12.61 -8.33 4.83
N LEU A 44 -12.61 -9.61 4.44
CA LEU A 44 -12.03 -10.09 3.19
C LEU A 44 -12.69 -9.41 1.99
N LEU A 45 -14.02 -9.33 1.96
CA LEU A 45 -14.74 -8.64 0.89
C LEU A 45 -14.38 -7.15 0.84
N ASN A 46 -14.35 -6.47 1.99
CA ASN A 46 -13.94 -5.06 2.05
C ASN A 46 -12.50 -4.86 1.54
N THR A 47 -11.57 -5.73 1.91
CA THR A 47 -10.19 -5.69 1.42
C THR A 47 -10.12 -5.91 -0.09
N LEU A 48 -10.84 -6.89 -0.62
CA LEU A 48 -10.89 -7.16 -2.06
C LEU A 48 -11.50 -5.97 -2.83
N LEU A 49 -12.61 -5.41 -2.37
CA LEU A 49 -13.23 -4.23 -2.97
C LEU A 49 -12.29 -3.03 -2.93
N LEU A 50 -11.62 -2.81 -1.79
CA LEU A 50 -10.64 -1.74 -1.63
C LEU A 50 -9.48 -1.92 -2.61
N MET A 51 -8.90 -3.12 -2.71
CA MET A 51 -7.76 -3.40 -3.60
C MET A 51 -8.14 -3.26 -5.07
N THR A 52 -9.25 -3.88 -5.48
CA THR A 52 -9.72 -3.86 -6.87
C THR A 52 -10.05 -2.44 -7.36
N ALA A 53 -10.53 -1.55 -6.49
CA ALA A 53 -10.75 -0.16 -6.82
C ALA A 53 -9.47 0.70 -6.75
N THR A 54 -8.68 0.55 -5.68
CA THR A 54 -7.52 1.41 -5.41
C THR A 54 -6.36 1.14 -6.35
N VAL A 55 -6.06 -0.12 -6.66
CA VAL A 55 -4.89 -0.48 -7.48
C VAL A 55 -4.97 0.13 -8.89
N PRO A 56 -6.09 0.03 -9.63
CA PRO A 56 -6.22 0.71 -10.93
C PRO A 56 -6.08 2.23 -10.84
N LEU A 57 -6.61 2.86 -9.79
CA LEU A 57 -6.47 4.31 -9.58
C LEU A 57 -5.01 4.71 -9.31
N CYS A 58 -4.30 3.94 -8.47
CA CYS A 58 -2.86 4.13 -8.25
C CYS A 58 -2.06 3.93 -9.54
N LEU A 59 -2.41 2.94 -10.36
CA LEU A 59 -1.78 2.71 -11.66
C LEU A 59 -1.99 3.91 -12.58
N LEU A 60 -3.24 4.35 -12.72
CA LEU A 60 -3.61 5.48 -13.56
C LEU A 60 -2.88 6.76 -13.13
N LEU A 61 -2.96 7.14 -11.85
CA LEU A 61 -2.32 8.35 -11.34
C LEU A 61 -0.80 8.25 -11.37
N GLY A 62 -0.23 7.10 -11.00
CA GLY A 62 1.21 6.90 -10.95
C GLY A 62 1.85 6.95 -12.34
N VAL A 63 1.28 6.23 -13.31
CA VAL A 63 1.77 6.22 -14.70
C VAL A 63 1.52 7.56 -15.37
N ALA A 64 0.34 8.17 -15.21
CA ALA A 64 0.06 9.48 -15.79
C ALA A 64 0.98 10.56 -15.21
N GLY A 65 1.22 10.55 -13.90
CA GLY A 65 2.15 11.47 -13.24
C GLY A 65 3.59 11.28 -13.74
N ALA A 66 4.05 10.04 -13.89
CA ALA A 66 5.37 9.73 -14.42
C ALA A 66 5.52 10.21 -15.86
N TRP A 67 4.52 9.95 -16.71
CA TRP A 67 4.50 10.43 -18.08
C TRP A 67 4.49 11.96 -18.15
N LEU A 68 3.68 12.62 -17.31
CA LEU A 68 3.63 14.08 -17.27
C LEU A 68 4.99 14.69 -16.92
N VAL A 69 5.69 14.13 -15.93
CA VAL A 69 6.99 14.66 -15.48
C VAL A 69 8.12 14.34 -16.47
N GLU A 70 8.18 13.12 -17.00
CA GLU A 70 9.33 12.65 -17.79
C GLU A 70 9.16 12.85 -19.30
N ARG A 71 7.91 12.93 -19.79
CA ARG A 71 7.61 12.96 -21.24
C ARG A 71 6.99 14.26 -21.73
N THR A 72 6.78 15.26 -20.87
CA THR A 72 6.26 16.57 -21.28
C THR A 72 7.19 17.71 -20.89
N LYS A 73 7.02 18.89 -21.51
CA LYS A 73 7.74 20.12 -21.17
C LYS A 73 7.10 20.83 -19.97
N LEU A 74 7.06 20.16 -18.82
CA LEU A 74 6.43 20.67 -17.61
C LEU A 74 7.32 21.73 -16.93
N ARG A 75 6.80 22.93 -16.71
CA ARG A 75 7.52 23.98 -15.98
C ARG A 75 7.64 23.57 -14.50
N GLY A 76 8.87 23.62 -13.97
CA GLY A 76 9.13 23.20 -12.58
C GLY A 76 9.13 21.68 -12.38
N HIS A 77 9.53 20.91 -13.39
CA HIS A 77 9.53 19.43 -13.37
C HIS A 77 10.07 18.80 -12.07
N ARG A 78 11.14 19.34 -11.47
CA ARG A 78 11.71 18.84 -10.20
C ARG A 78 10.75 18.95 -9.03
N ILE A 79 9.96 20.03 -8.97
CA ILE A 79 8.97 20.24 -7.90
C ILE A 79 7.88 19.19 -8.03
N TRP A 80 7.35 18.99 -9.24
CA TRP A 80 6.35 17.95 -9.50
C TRP A 80 6.87 16.56 -9.17
N ALA A 81 8.13 16.27 -9.51
CA ALA A 81 8.74 14.98 -9.20
C ALA A 81 8.77 14.67 -7.70
N VAL A 82 9.08 15.69 -6.88
CA VAL A 82 9.06 15.57 -5.42
C VAL A 82 7.63 15.50 -4.89
N LEU A 83 6.72 16.37 -5.35
CA LEU A 83 5.34 16.40 -4.87
C LEU A 83 4.58 15.10 -5.15
N LEU A 84 4.82 14.46 -6.29
CA LEU A 84 4.19 13.18 -6.63
C LEU A 84 4.77 12.01 -5.81
N ALA A 85 5.98 12.13 -5.27
CA ALA A 85 6.58 11.14 -4.37
C ALA A 85 6.27 11.40 -2.89
N ALA A 86 6.02 12.66 -2.52
CA ALA A 86 5.91 13.13 -1.13
C ALA A 86 4.89 12.39 -0.26
N PRO A 87 3.69 11.97 -0.74
CA PRO A 87 2.72 11.29 0.12
C PRO A 87 3.27 10.02 0.79
N LEU A 88 4.22 9.33 0.15
CA LEU A 88 4.83 8.10 0.68
C LEU A 88 5.66 8.34 1.96
N ALA A 89 6.09 9.58 2.20
CA ALA A 89 6.87 9.94 3.38
C ALA A 89 6.01 10.07 4.66
N ILE A 90 4.68 10.14 4.53
CA ILE A 90 3.78 10.34 5.66
C ILE A 90 3.45 8.98 6.30
N PRO A 91 3.71 8.76 7.61
CA PRO A 91 3.33 7.54 8.29
C PRO A 91 1.82 7.26 8.19
N ALA A 92 1.43 6.02 7.94
CA ALA A 92 0.04 5.64 7.66
C ALA A 92 -0.95 6.07 8.76
N PHE A 93 -0.55 5.98 10.04
CA PHE A 93 -1.35 6.47 11.16
C PHE A 93 -1.57 7.98 11.10
N VAL A 94 -0.49 8.76 10.94
CA VAL A 94 -0.55 10.22 10.86
C VAL A 94 -1.42 10.66 9.69
N ASN A 95 -1.24 10.04 8.53
CA ASN A 95 -2.03 10.32 7.34
C ASN A 95 -3.53 10.07 7.56
N SER A 96 -3.87 8.90 8.10
CA SER A 96 -5.27 8.53 8.36
C SER A 96 -5.93 9.47 9.38
N TYR A 97 -5.23 9.81 10.46
CA TYR A 97 -5.72 10.77 11.45
C TYR A 97 -5.87 12.18 10.87
N ALA A 98 -4.91 12.64 10.06
CA ALA A 98 -4.99 13.95 9.43
C ALA A 98 -6.23 14.08 8.53
N TRP A 99 -6.55 13.06 7.73
CA TRP A 99 -7.75 13.04 6.88
C TRP A 99 -9.04 13.11 7.68
N VAL A 100 -9.19 12.25 8.70
CA VAL A 100 -10.39 12.24 9.55
C VAL A 100 -10.51 13.54 10.36
N SER A 101 -9.40 14.15 10.75
CA SER A 101 -9.41 15.43 11.47
C SER A 101 -9.79 16.60 10.56
N ALA A 102 -9.33 16.58 9.30
CA ALA A 102 -9.64 17.61 8.31
C ALA A 102 -11.05 17.48 7.75
N ILE A 103 -11.53 16.25 7.54
CA ILE A 103 -12.85 15.95 6.98
C ILE A 103 -13.50 14.88 7.87
N PRO A 104 -14.24 15.28 8.94
CA PRO A 104 -14.82 14.37 9.91
C PRO A 104 -15.86 13.38 9.34
N SER A 105 -16.40 13.64 8.15
CA SER A 105 -17.34 12.76 7.46
C SER A 105 -16.66 11.60 6.72
N LEU A 106 -15.32 11.53 6.69
CA LEU A 106 -14.61 10.42 6.04
C LEU A 106 -14.77 9.13 6.84
N GLY A 107 -15.36 8.13 6.20
CA GLY A 107 -15.57 6.79 6.74
C GLY A 107 -16.00 5.81 5.65
N GLY A 108 -15.84 4.52 5.95
CA GLY A 108 -16.24 3.43 5.04
C GLY A 108 -15.30 3.24 3.85
N LEU A 109 -15.76 2.40 2.90
CA LEU A 109 -14.95 1.92 1.78
C LEU A 109 -14.45 3.07 0.87
N GLY A 110 -15.31 4.03 0.54
CA GLY A 110 -14.97 5.15 -0.34
C GLY A 110 -13.82 6.01 0.19
N SER A 111 -13.85 6.33 1.49
CA SER A 111 -12.74 7.06 2.14
C SER A 111 -11.46 6.23 2.16
N GLY A 112 -11.57 4.91 2.38
CA GLY A 112 -10.45 3.99 2.25
C GLY A 112 -9.82 4.04 0.85
N ILE A 113 -10.63 4.01 -0.21
CA ILE A 113 -10.17 4.08 -1.61
C ILE A 113 -9.46 5.41 -1.86
N LEU A 114 -10.07 6.53 -1.47
CA LEU A 114 -9.50 7.87 -1.65
C LEU A 114 -8.15 8.01 -0.95
N ILE A 115 -8.11 7.74 0.34
CA ILE A 115 -6.90 7.92 1.16
C ILE A 115 -5.79 6.97 0.67
N SER A 116 -6.12 5.70 0.42
CA SER A 116 -5.14 4.71 -0.07
C SER A 116 -4.60 5.11 -1.45
N THR A 117 -5.46 5.57 -2.35
CA THR A 117 -5.04 6.03 -3.68
C THR A 117 -4.04 7.18 -3.57
N LEU A 118 -4.38 8.23 -2.80
CA LEU A 118 -3.53 9.41 -2.63
C LEU A 118 -2.21 9.10 -1.89
N SER A 119 -2.18 8.03 -1.10
CA SER A 119 -1.00 7.62 -0.31
C SER A 119 -0.07 6.69 -1.08
N TYR A 120 -0.62 5.81 -1.92
CA TYR A 120 0.11 4.69 -2.50
C TYR A 120 0.34 4.77 -4.00
N PHE A 121 -0.29 5.70 -4.74
CA PHE A 121 0.10 5.96 -6.13
C PHE A 121 1.61 6.26 -6.28
N PRO A 122 2.34 6.85 -5.30
CA PRO A 122 3.78 7.06 -5.40
C PRO A 122 4.58 5.78 -5.63
N LEU A 123 4.11 4.63 -5.10
CA LEU A 123 4.75 3.33 -5.29
C LEU A 123 4.75 2.89 -6.76
N VAL A 124 3.78 3.36 -7.55
CA VAL A 124 3.75 3.17 -9.01
C VAL A 124 4.54 4.27 -9.71
N TYR A 125 4.34 5.52 -9.30
CA TYR A 125 4.97 6.70 -9.91
C TYR A 125 6.50 6.59 -9.96
N ILE A 126 7.15 6.25 -8.84
CA ILE A 126 8.62 6.23 -8.72
C ILE A 126 9.27 5.27 -9.75
N PRO A 127 8.91 3.97 -9.80
CA PRO A 127 9.49 3.07 -10.80
C PRO A 127 9.06 3.39 -12.24
N ALA A 128 7.84 3.89 -12.45
CA ALA A 128 7.39 4.31 -13.77
C ALA A 128 8.22 5.50 -14.30
N ALA A 129 8.46 6.52 -13.48
CA ALA A 129 9.28 7.68 -13.84
C ALA A 129 10.75 7.26 -14.06
N ALA A 130 11.29 6.38 -13.21
CA ALA A 130 12.64 5.84 -13.38
C ALA A 130 12.81 5.05 -14.69
N THR A 131 11.75 4.38 -15.15
CA THR A 131 11.74 3.65 -16.43
C THR A 131 11.59 4.63 -17.60
N LEU A 132 10.62 5.55 -17.53
CA LEU A 132 10.38 6.53 -18.58
C LEU A 132 11.56 7.46 -18.79
N SER A 133 12.29 7.88 -17.75
CA SER A 133 13.50 8.71 -17.92
C SER A 133 14.63 8.00 -18.70
N ARG A 134 14.57 6.67 -18.84
CA ARG A 134 15.60 5.87 -19.54
C ARG A 134 15.26 5.51 -20.97
N LEU A 135 13.99 5.60 -21.42
CA LEU A 135 13.67 5.25 -22.82
C LEU A 135 14.00 6.43 -23.74
N ASP A 136 14.55 6.12 -24.90
CA ASP A 136 14.85 7.08 -25.96
C ASP A 136 13.58 7.88 -26.35
N PRO A 137 13.64 9.21 -26.50
CA PRO A 137 12.54 10.02 -27.03
C PRO A 137 12.24 9.82 -28.53
N ALA A 138 13.04 9.01 -29.24
CA ALA A 138 12.99 8.79 -30.70
C ALA A 138 11.68 8.18 -31.24
#